data_AF-A0A059EVE0-F1
#
_entry.id   AF-A0A059EVE0-F1
#
_cell.length_a   1.000
_cell.length_b   1.000
_cell.length_c   1.000
_cell.angle_alpha   90.00
_cell.angle_beta   90.00
_cell.angle_gamma   90.00
#
_symmetry.space_group_name_H-M   'P 1'
#
loop_
_entity.id
_entity.type
_entity.pdbx_description
1 polymer ?
#
loop_
_entity_poly.entity_id
_entity_poly.type
_entity_poly.pdbx_seq_one_letter_code
_entity_poly.pdbx_strand_id
1 'polypeptide(L)'
;IKNLFPQPNFNNNKLKGPGLHVEIDETMLNFKCKSHRGRSPHNRTDALVIAEVLSNKISRVFATIISDKSQSTLVPIIVSQVAANSII
;
A
#
# COMPACT_ATOMS: atom_id res chain seq x y z
N ILE A 1 -4.49 13.01 19.07
CA ILE A 1 -3.43 12.61 18.12
C ILE A 1 -3.77 13.27 16.79
N LYS A 2 -3.05 14.32 16.40
CA LYS A 2 -3.23 14.94 15.08
C LYS A 2 -2.69 13.96 14.04
N ASN A 3 -3.47 13.67 12.99
CA ASN A 3 -2.98 12.94 11.82
C ASN A 3 -1.84 13.78 11.19
N LEU A 4 -0.60 13.50 11.58
CA LEU A 4 0.61 14.22 11.17
C LEU A 4 0.99 13.97 9.71
N PHE A 5 0.32 13.01 9.06
CA PHE A 5 0.43 12.77 7.63
C PHE A 5 -0.97 12.87 7.04
N PRO A 6 -1.21 13.75 6.04
CA PRO A 6 -2.40 13.60 5.22
C PRO A 6 -2.33 12.20 4.63
N GLN A 7 -3.30 11.34 4.93
CA GLN A 7 -3.46 10.06 4.25
C GLN A 7 -3.62 10.39 2.76
N PRO A 8 -2.61 10.10 1.92
CA PRO A 8 -2.68 10.47 0.53
C PRO A 8 -3.68 9.52 -0.13
N ASN A 9 -4.94 9.92 -0.25
CA ASN A 9 -5.96 9.20 -0.99
C ASN A 9 -6.00 9.75 -2.43
N PHE A 10 -5.71 8.89 -3.41
CA PHE A 10 -5.64 9.25 -4.81
C PHE A 10 -6.90 8.85 -5.60
N ASN A 11 -8.01 8.50 -4.96
CA ASN A 11 -9.26 8.15 -5.65
C ASN A 11 -9.69 9.20 -6.69
N ASN A 12 -9.50 10.49 -6.39
CA ASN A 12 -9.86 11.60 -7.27
C ASN A 12 -8.71 12.08 -8.17
N ASN A 13 -7.49 11.61 -7.94
CA ASN A 13 -6.29 11.98 -8.71
C ASN A 13 -5.30 10.81 -8.69
N LYS A 14 -5.67 9.75 -9.39
CA LYS A 14 -4.98 8.45 -9.32
C LYS A 14 -3.49 8.56 -9.64
N LEU A 15 -2.72 7.65 -9.07
CA LEU A 15 -1.31 7.47 -9.38
C LEU A 15 -1.17 7.03 -10.84
N LYS A 16 -0.04 7.40 -11.47
CA LYS A 16 0.31 7.32 -12.90
C LYS A 16 0.08 8.63 -13.66
N GLY A 17 1.00 9.58 -13.46
CA GLY A 17 1.18 10.69 -14.38
C GLY A 17 1.91 10.29 -15.69
N PRO A 18 2.06 11.22 -16.65
CA PRO A 18 2.73 10.96 -17.92
C PRO A 18 4.19 10.52 -17.75
N GLY A 19 4.60 9.45 -18.42
CA GLY A 19 5.98 8.94 -18.40
C GLY A 19 6.41 8.24 -17.10
N LEU A 20 5.44 7.94 -16.22
CA LEU A 20 5.65 7.31 -14.92
C LEU A 20 5.17 5.86 -14.94
N HIS A 21 5.81 5.00 -14.14
CA HIS A 21 5.29 3.67 -13.78
C HIS A 21 4.90 3.64 -12.29
N VAL A 22 4.17 2.61 -11.90
CA VAL A 22 3.68 2.42 -10.54
C VAL A 22 4.28 1.14 -9.97
N GLU A 23 5.00 1.23 -8.86
CA GLU A 23 5.47 0.05 -8.14
C GLU A 23 4.50 -0.28 -7.01
N ILE A 24 4.15 -1.57 -6.90
CA ILE A 24 3.22 -2.06 -5.87
C ILE A 24 3.97 -3.10 -5.07
N ASP A 25 4.06 -2.89 -3.75
CA ASP A 25 4.69 -3.81 -2.82
C ASP A 25 3.80 -4.08 -1.62
N GLU A 26 3.89 -5.30 -1.09
CA GLU A 26 3.17 -5.73 0.09
C GLU A 26 4.17 -6.09 1.19
N THR A 27 4.07 -5.38 2.31
CA THR A 27 5.02 -5.50 3.41
C THR A 27 4.33 -5.96 4.68
N MET A 28 4.98 -6.88 5.39
CA MET A 28 4.53 -7.29 6.72
C MET A 28 4.91 -6.21 7.72
N LEU A 29 3.92 -5.53 8.30
CA LEU A 29 4.14 -4.64 9.43
C LEU A 29 4.34 -5.47 10.71
N ASN A 30 5.18 -4.95 11.61
CA ASN A 30 5.68 -5.69 12.76
C ASN A 30 4.59 -6.36 13.61
N PHE A 31 4.91 -7.61 13.98
CA PHE A 31 4.21 -8.49 14.88
C PHE A 31 4.24 -7.98 16.34
N LYS A 32 3.17 -7.35 16.84
CA LYS A 32 3.08 -6.97 18.26
C LYS A 32 2.52 -8.11 19.11
N CYS A 33 3.34 -9.12 19.41
CA CYS A 33 3.44 -9.72 20.75
C CYS A 33 4.19 -11.06 20.68
N LYS A 34 5.46 -11.09 21.10
CA LYS A 34 6.03 -12.34 21.58
C LYS A 34 5.19 -12.79 22.78
N SER A 35 4.50 -13.92 22.68
CA SER A 35 3.93 -14.57 23.87
C SER A 35 4.97 -15.53 24.44
N HIS A 36 4.87 -15.86 25.74
CA HIS A 36 5.72 -16.87 26.39
C HIS A 36 5.69 -18.25 25.69
N ARG A 37 4.72 -18.50 24.79
CA ARG A 37 4.52 -19.77 24.07
C ARG A 37 4.69 -19.68 22.55
N GLY A 38 5.31 -18.61 22.04
CA GLY A 38 5.59 -18.44 20.62
C GLY A 38 4.79 -17.31 19.96
N ARG A 39 4.77 -17.32 18.62
CA ARG A 39 4.12 -16.29 17.79
C ARG A 39 2.73 -16.77 17.37
N SER A 40 1.67 -16.05 17.75
CA SER A 40 0.33 -16.29 17.21
C SER A 40 0.25 -15.86 15.74
N PRO A 41 -0.01 -16.75 14.77
CA PRO A 41 -0.09 -16.38 13.34
C PRO A 41 -1.14 -15.30 13.03
N HIS A 42 -2.12 -15.11 13.90
CA HIS A 42 -3.26 -14.21 13.73
C HIS A 42 -2.97 -12.74 14.07
N ASN A 43 -1.79 -12.41 14.58
CA ASN A 43 -1.44 -11.04 14.96
C ASN A 43 -0.43 -10.40 13.97
N ARG A 44 -0.58 -10.77 12.70
CA ARG A 44 0.19 -10.24 11.59
C ARG A 44 -0.61 -9.10 10.98
N THR A 45 -0.01 -7.92 10.93
CA THR A 45 -0.56 -6.78 10.21
C THR A 45 0.22 -6.67 8.91
N ASP A 46 -0.43 -6.74 7.76
CA ASP A 46 0.22 -6.48 6.47
C ASP A 46 -0.16 -5.07 5.99
N ALA A 47 0.66 -4.50 5.11
CA ALA A 47 0.39 -3.22 4.47
C ALA A 47 0.68 -3.31 2.98
N LEU A 48 -0.14 -2.59 2.21
CA LEU A 48 0.04 -2.39 0.78
C LEU A 48 0.61 -1.00 0.55
N VAL A 49 1.68 -0.93 -0.22
CA VAL A 49 2.34 0.31 -0.65
C VAL A 49 2.26 0.40 -2.17
N ILE A 50 1.86 1.57 -2.67
CA ILE A 50 1.76 1.87 -4.10
C ILE A 50 2.53 3.17 -4.33
N ALA A 51 3.64 3.09 -5.07
CA ALA A 51 4.54 4.21 -5.31
C ALA A 51 4.53 4.60 -6.79
N GLU A 52 4.38 5.88 -7.08
CA GLU A 52 4.62 6.44 -8.41
C GLU A 52 6.11 6.74 -8.57
N VAL A 53 6.72 6.27 -9.65
CA VAL A 53 8.16 6.31 -9.87
C VAL A 53 8.51 6.99 -11.21
N LEU A 54 9.42 7.97 -11.14
CA LEU A 54 10.04 8.63 -12.29
C LEU A 54 11.56 8.42 -12.25
N SER A 55 12.15 7.81 -13.28
CA SER A 55 13.61 7.68 -13.38
C SER A 55 14.26 7.15 -12.08
N ASN A 56 13.68 6.09 -11.51
CA ASN A 56 14.07 5.46 -10.24
C ASN A 56 13.92 6.34 -8.98
N LYS A 57 13.10 7.40 -9.04
CA LYS A 57 12.77 8.26 -7.89
C LYS A 57 11.28 8.21 -7.60
N ILE A 58 10.95 8.02 -6.33
CA ILE A 58 9.57 8.02 -5.84
C ILE A 58 9.05 9.47 -5.81
N SER A 59 7.91 9.73 -6.47
CA SER A 59 7.25 11.04 -6.50
C SER A 59 6.07 11.13 -5.52
N ARG A 60 5.21 10.12 -5.50
CA ARG A 60 3.98 10.04 -4.69
C ARG A 60 3.79 8.62 -4.20
N VAL A 61 3.26 8.46 -2.99
CA VAL A 61 3.06 7.14 -2.37
C VAL A 61 1.69 7.07 -1.73
N PHE A 62 0.97 5.97 -1.96
CA PHE A 62 -0.15 5.50 -1.17
C PHE A 62 0.31 4.35 -0.29
N ALA A 63 -0.07 4.34 0.98
CA ALA A 63 0.18 3.24 1.89
C ALA A 63 -1.04 3.00 2.77
N THR A 64 -1.47 1.74 2.89
CA THR A 64 -2.59 1.37 3.75
C THR A 64 -2.35 0.03 4.43
N ILE A 65 -2.96 -0.14 5.59
CA ILE A 65 -3.01 -1.44 6.28
C ILE A 65 -4.06 -2.30 5.59
N ILE A 66 -3.75 -3.58 5.36
CA ILE A 66 -4.68 -4.56 4.78
C ILE A 66 -5.01 -5.65 5.81
N SER A 67 -6.25 -6.15 5.78
CA SER A 67 -6.71 -7.24 6.65
C SER A 67 -6.12 -8.59 6.25
N ASP A 68 -5.88 -8.76 4.95
CA ASP A 68 -5.42 -9.99 4.32
C ASP A 68 -4.86 -9.69 2.93
N LYS A 69 -4.20 -10.69 2.35
CA LYS A 69 -3.53 -10.61 1.05
C LYS A 69 -4.39 -11.17 -0.10
N SER A 70 -5.69 -11.36 0.12
CA SER A 70 -6.57 -11.91 -0.90
C SER A 70 -6.73 -10.94 -2.06
N GLN A 71 -7.01 -11.47 -3.25
CA GLN A 71 -7.33 -10.63 -4.40
C GLN A 71 -8.56 -9.75 -4.15
N SER A 72 -9.55 -10.23 -3.40
CA SER A 72 -10.74 -9.46 -3.00
C SER A 72 -10.41 -8.23 -2.16
N THR A 73 -9.28 -8.23 -1.45
CA THR A 73 -8.81 -7.08 -0.66
C THR A 73 -7.88 -6.20 -1.50
N LEU A 74 -6.93 -6.79 -2.22
CA LEU A 74 -5.90 -6.05 -2.94
C LEU A 74 -6.42 -5.35 -4.20
N VAL A 75 -7.21 -6.04 -5.04
CA VAL A 75 -7.66 -5.52 -6.35
C VAL A 75 -8.48 -4.23 -6.20
N PRO A 76 -9.48 -4.14 -5.30
CA PRO A 76 -10.24 -2.89 -5.15
C PRO A 76 -9.37 -1.70 -4.73
N ILE A 77 -8.37 -1.92 -3.86
CA ILE A 77 -7.46 -0.86 -3.41
C ILE A 77 -6.61 -0.38 -4.60
N ILE A 78 -6.01 -1.29 -5.36
CA ILE A 78 -5.21 -0.94 -6.54
C ILE A 78 -6.06 -0.17 -7.56
N VAL A 79 -7.25 -0.65 -7.88
CA VAL A 79 -8.16 0.00 -8.84
C VAL A 79 -8.58 1.38 -8.37
N SER A 80 -8.75 1.60 -7.06
CA SER A 80 -9.14 2.92 -6.54
C SER A 80 -7.97 3.92 -6.59
N GLN A 81 -6.73 3.48 -6.39
CA GLN A 81 -5.57 4.35 -6.28
C GLN A 81 -4.78 4.53 -7.60
N VAL A 82 -4.85 3.59 -8.54
CA VAL A 82 -4.02 3.53 -9.76
C VAL A 82 -4.86 3.77 -11.01
N ALA A 83 -4.37 4.63 -11.91
CA ALA A 83 -5.07 4.94 -13.15
C ALA A 83 -5.12 3.72 -14.09
N ALA A 84 -6.14 3.67 -14.95
CA ALA A 84 -6.24 2.61 -15.95
C ALA A 84 -5.02 2.61 -16.90
N ASN A 85 -4.69 1.43 -17.44
CA ASN A 85 -3.59 1.22 -18.37
C ASN A 85 -2.20 1.59 -17.79
N SER A 86 -2.05 1.63 -16.45
CA SER A 86 -0.76 1.88 -15.80
C SER A 86 0.23 0.78 -16.12
N ILE A 87 1.50 1.15 -16.27
CA ILE A 87 2.61 0.19 -16.26
C ILE A 87 2.92 -0.07 -14.80
N ILE A 88 2.86 -1.34 -14.40
CA ILE A 88 3.19 -1.84 -13.07
C ILE A 88 4.46 -2.67 -13.18
#